data_AF-A0A7C1PIE4-F1
#
_entry.id   AF-A0A7C1PIE4-F1
#
_cell.length_a   1.000
_cell.length_b   1.000
_cell.length_c   1.000
_cell.angle_alpha   90.00
_cell.angle_beta   90.00
_cell.angle_gamma   90.00
#
_symmetry.space_group_name_H-M   'P 1'
#
loop_
_entity.id
_entity.type
_entity.pdbx_description
1 polymer ?
#
loop_
_entity_poly.entity_id
_entity_poly.type
_entity_poly.pdbx_seq_one_letter_code
_entity_poly.pdbx_strand_id
1 'polypeptide(L)'
;MLKLKQDNKRRLTKEYLAVKLTKEELLEAGREVAKDLQGLSAIGNKKAKAAAEFKSEEKKLEEKIAVLSNKISTNEEDRYVNCEWNYDLKKDTKTLKRLDTDEIVRVEDITSSDRQSNFEEVDE
;
A
#
# COMPACT_ATOMS: atom_id res chain seq x y z
N MET A 1 56.58 28.89 -78.24
CA MET A 1 55.77 27.96 -77.41
C MET A 1 55.23 28.72 -76.21
N LEU A 2 53.92 28.98 -76.16
CA LEU A 2 53.28 29.72 -75.07
C LEU A 2 52.93 28.74 -73.94
N LYS A 3 53.61 28.83 -72.80
CA LYS A 3 53.27 28.02 -71.61
C LYS A 3 51.99 28.60 -71.00
N LEU A 4 50.87 27.89 -71.13
CA LEU A 4 49.66 28.22 -70.38
C LEU A 4 49.92 28.04 -68.88
N LYS A 5 49.90 29.14 -68.13
CA LYS A 5 49.81 29.12 -66.67
C LYS A 5 48.35 28.78 -66.31
N GLN A 6 48.12 27.62 -65.71
CA GLN A 6 46.82 27.29 -65.13
C GLN A 6 46.66 28.02 -63.79
N ASP A 7 45.81 29.04 -63.77
CA ASP A 7 45.40 29.71 -62.53
C ASP A 7 44.41 28.81 -61.77
N ASN A 8 44.87 28.19 -60.69
CA ASN A 8 44.06 27.34 -59.81
C ASN A 8 43.07 28.18 -59.00
N LYS A 9 41.82 28.33 -59.48
CA LYS A 9 40.74 29.03 -58.75
C LYS A 9 40.05 28.08 -57.75
N ARG A 10 39.99 28.46 -56.47
CA ARG A 10 39.31 27.71 -55.38
C ARG A 10 37.97 28.37 -55.03
N ARG A 11 36.91 27.58 -54.79
CA ARG A 11 35.62 28.02 -54.25
C ARG A 11 35.32 27.27 -52.95
N LEU A 12 35.02 28.01 -51.88
CA LEU A 12 34.59 27.44 -50.60
C LEU A 12 33.07 27.18 -50.64
N THR A 13 32.64 25.98 -50.26
CA THR A 13 31.24 25.59 -50.06
C THR A 13 31.11 24.80 -48.75
N LYS A 14 29.89 24.63 -48.24
CA LYS A 14 29.58 23.75 -47.11
C LYS A 14 28.61 22.69 -47.60
N GLU A 15 28.96 21.42 -47.42
CA GLU A 15 28.14 20.27 -47.79
C GLU A 15 27.94 19.40 -46.54
N TYR A 16 26.81 18.72 -46.45
CA TYR A 16 26.55 17.77 -45.35
C TYR A 16 27.15 16.41 -45.71
N LEU A 17 28.25 16.06 -45.06
CA LEU A 17 29.02 14.86 -45.35
C LEU A 17 29.23 14.04 -44.07
N ALA A 18 29.37 12.73 -44.22
CA ALA A 18 29.74 11.87 -43.10
C ALA A 18 31.17 12.19 -42.65
N VAL A 19 31.32 12.61 -41.38
CA VAL A 19 32.60 12.90 -40.74
C VAL A 19 32.86 11.86 -39.65
N LYS A 20 34.09 11.35 -39.58
CA LYS A 20 34.48 10.45 -38.49
C LYS A 20 34.64 11.26 -37.21
N LEU A 21 34.03 10.78 -36.13
CA LEU A 21 34.19 11.39 -34.82
C LEU A 21 35.65 11.34 -34.37
N THR A 22 36.09 12.42 -33.75
CA THR A 22 37.34 12.48 -33.00
C THR A 22 37.21 11.71 -31.69
N LYS A 23 38.35 11.42 -31.06
CA LYS A 23 38.37 10.74 -29.76
C LYS A 23 37.63 11.54 -28.68
N GLU A 24 37.74 12.87 -28.72
CA GLU A 24 37.11 13.76 -27.75
C GLU A 24 35.59 13.77 -27.91
N GLU A 25 35.09 13.88 -29.15
CA GLU A 25 33.65 13.79 -29.44
C GLU A 25 33.07 12.43 -29.04
N LEU A 26 33.82 11.34 -29.26
CA LEU A 26 33.38 10.00 -28.87
C LEU A 26 33.33 9.83 -27.35
N LEU A 27 34.29 10.39 -26.62
CA LEU A 27 34.29 10.40 -25.16
C LEU A 27 33.13 11.23 -24.60
N GLU A 28 32.85 12.39 -25.20
CA GLU A 28 31.74 13.24 -24.78
C GLU A 28 30.39 12.55 -24.98
N ALA A 29 30.17 11.98 -26.17
CA ALA A 29 28.97 11.18 -26.44
C ALA A 29 28.83 10.00 -25.45
N GLY A 30 29.94 9.33 -25.10
CA GLY A 30 29.94 8.28 -24.09
C GLY A 30 29.54 8.76 -22.70
N ARG A 31 29.98 9.96 -22.30
CA ARG A 31 29.60 10.59 -21.02
C ARG A 31 28.11 10.96 -21.00
N GLU A 32 27.60 11.52 -22.08
CA GLU A 32 26.17 11.83 -22.23
C GLU A 32 25.32 10.57 -22.11
N VAL A 33 25.67 9.50 -22.84
CA VAL A 33 24.97 8.22 -22.75
C VAL A 33 24.98 7.67 -21.32
N ALA A 34 26.14 7.71 -20.63
CA ALA A 34 26.23 7.24 -19.26
C ALA A 34 25.32 8.03 -18.30
N LYS A 35 25.28 9.36 -18.46
CA LYS A 35 24.39 10.24 -17.68
C LYS A 35 22.93 9.94 -17.95
N ASP A 36 22.55 9.78 -19.21
CA ASP A 36 21.16 9.52 -19.61
C ASP A 36 20.70 8.13 -19.14
N LEU A 37 21.58 7.14 -19.16
CA LEU A 37 21.30 5.81 -18.59
C LEU A 37 21.05 5.87 -17.08
N GLN A 38 21.86 6.63 -16.34
CA GLN A 38 21.63 6.86 -14.91
C GLN A 38 20.29 7.56 -14.67
N GLY A 39 19.98 8.58 -15.46
CA GLY A 39 18.70 9.30 -15.41
C GLY A 39 17.50 8.38 -15.67
N LEU A 40 17.59 7.55 -16.71
CA LEU A 40 16.56 6.58 -17.09
C LEU A 40 16.36 5.54 -15.99
N SER A 41 17.44 5.01 -15.41
CA SER A 41 17.36 4.10 -14.26
C SER A 41 16.69 4.75 -13.05
N ALA A 42 17.03 6.01 -12.75
CA ALA A 42 16.43 6.73 -11.63
C ALA A 42 14.92 6.95 -11.83
N ILE A 43 14.50 7.31 -13.05
CA ILE A 43 13.07 7.46 -13.41
C ILE A 43 12.35 6.11 -13.29
N GLY A 44 12.94 5.02 -13.80
CA GLY A 44 12.39 3.68 -13.68
C GLY A 44 12.16 3.26 -12.22
N ASN A 45 13.14 3.51 -11.36
CA ASN A 45 13.04 3.23 -9.92
C ASN A 45 11.93 4.04 -9.24
N LYS A 46 11.82 5.34 -9.57
CA LYS A 46 10.73 6.19 -9.05
C LYS A 46 9.35 5.68 -9.46
N LYS A 47 9.20 5.28 -10.73
CA LYS A 47 7.95 4.69 -11.24
C LYS A 47 7.61 3.39 -10.51
N ALA A 48 8.57 2.50 -10.33
CA ALA A 48 8.36 1.24 -9.62
C ALA A 48 7.95 1.46 -8.16
N LYS A 49 8.59 2.40 -7.47
CA LYS A 49 8.25 2.77 -6.10
C LYS A 49 6.82 3.32 -5.99
N ALA A 50 6.45 4.27 -6.84
CA ALA A 50 5.10 4.83 -6.86
C ALA A 50 4.04 3.76 -7.16
N ALA A 51 4.30 2.86 -8.11
CA ALA A 51 3.40 1.75 -8.40
C ALA A 51 3.21 0.81 -7.20
N ALA A 52 4.28 0.53 -6.44
CA ALA A 52 4.19 -0.28 -5.23
C ALA A 52 3.38 0.43 -4.12
N GLU A 53 3.54 1.75 -3.97
CA GLU A 53 2.75 2.57 -3.04
C GLU A 53 1.26 2.51 -3.39
N PHE A 54 0.89 2.78 -4.65
CA PHE A 54 -0.50 2.73 -5.08
C PHE A 54 -1.11 1.33 -4.95
N LYS A 55 -0.36 0.27 -5.25
CA LYS A 55 -0.84 -1.11 -5.05
C LYS A 55 -1.10 -1.43 -3.57
N SER A 56 -0.29 -0.88 -2.68
CA SER A 56 -0.50 -1.01 -1.24
C SER A 56 -1.77 -0.28 -0.79
N GLU A 57 -2.03 0.90 -1.35
CA GLU A 57 -3.26 1.67 -1.07
C GLU A 57 -4.52 0.96 -1.61
N GLU A 58 -4.45 0.43 -2.84
CA GLU A 58 -5.52 -0.37 -3.44
C GLU A 58 -5.87 -1.58 -2.57
N LYS A 59 -4.87 -2.36 -2.14
CA LYS A 59 -5.09 -3.52 -1.28
C LYS A 59 -5.76 -3.15 0.06
N LYS A 60 -5.38 -2.02 0.67
CA LYS A 60 -6.03 -1.54 1.89
C LYS A 60 -7.51 -1.21 1.66
N LEU A 61 -7.85 -0.66 0.50
CA LEU A 61 -9.25 -0.37 0.14
C LEU A 61 -10.02 -1.67 -0.12
N GLU A 62 -9.43 -2.63 -0.84
CA GLU A 62 -10.02 -3.96 -1.05
C GLU A 62 -10.32 -4.67 0.27
N GLU A 63 -9.38 -4.68 1.21
CA GLU A 63 -9.57 -5.27 2.55
C GLU A 63 -10.72 -4.60 3.31
N LYS A 64 -10.79 -3.26 3.28
CA LYS A 64 -11.91 -2.52 3.89
C LYS A 64 -13.25 -2.85 3.23
N ILE A 65 -13.28 -2.91 1.91
CA ILE A 65 -14.49 -3.27 1.14
C ILE A 65 -14.92 -4.68 1.50
N ALA A 66 -14.01 -5.64 1.60
CA ALA A 66 -14.32 -7.02 1.97
C ALA A 66 -14.93 -7.11 3.37
N VAL A 67 -14.35 -6.43 4.37
CA VAL A 67 -14.90 -6.37 5.74
C VAL A 67 -16.30 -5.78 5.74
N LEU A 68 -16.51 -4.63 5.09
CA LEU A 68 -17.83 -4.00 5.02
C LEU A 68 -18.84 -4.84 4.24
N SER A 69 -18.41 -5.47 3.15
CA SER A 69 -19.27 -6.36 2.35
C SER A 69 -19.73 -7.56 3.17
N ASN A 70 -18.83 -8.15 3.97
CA ASN A 70 -19.19 -9.23 4.88
C ASN A 70 -20.22 -8.76 5.91
N LYS A 71 -19.97 -7.63 6.59
CA LYS A 71 -20.93 -7.04 7.55
C LYS A 71 -22.31 -6.80 6.92
N ILE A 72 -22.36 -6.25 5.71
CA ILE A 72 -23.61 -6.01 4.98
C ILE A 72 -24.29 -7.34 4.65
N SER A 73 -23.53 -8.35 4.20
CA SER A 73 -24.08 -9.64 3.78
C SER A 73 -24.62 -10.48 4.94
N THR A 74 -23.97 -10.43 6.10
CA THR A 74 -24.39 -11.15 7.32
C THR A 74 -25.39 -10.35 8.13
N ASN A 75 -25.45 -9.02 7.93
CA ASN A 75 -26.15 -8.08 8.79
C ASN A 75 -25.70 -8.16 10.26
N GLU A 76 -24.46 -8.60 10.47
CA GLU A 76 -23.87 -8.87 11.79
C GLU A 76 -22.44 -8.32 11.84
N GLU A 77 -22.02 -7.87 13.03
CA GLU A 77 -20.66 -7.43 13.30
C GLU A 77 -20.21 -7.97 14.66
N ASP A 78 -19.06 -8.67 14.67
CA ASP A 78 -18.38 -9.02 15.90
C ASP A 78 -17.80 -7.75 16.55
N ARG A 79 -18.37 -7.38 17.70
CA ARG A 79 -17.90 -6.26 18.52
C ARG A 79 -17.92 -6.66 19.99
N TYR A 80 -17.05 -6.03 20.78
CA TYR A 80 -17.17 -6.12 22.23
C TYR A 80 -18.43 -5.39 22.67
N VAL A 81 -19.33 -6.13 23.32
CA VAL A 81 -20.55 -5.60 23.93
C VAL A 81 -20.41 -5.73 25.43
N ASN A 82 -20.78 -4.67 26.16
CA ASN A 82 -20.80 -4.74 27.61
C ASN A 82 -21.91 -5.70 28.05
N CYS A 83 -21.52 -6.69 28.84
CA CYS A 83 -22.43 -7.69 29.37
C CYS A 83 -22.24 -7.80 30.89
N GLU A 84 -23.31 -8.14 31.59
CA GLU A 84 -23.31 -8.44 33.02
C GLU A 84 -23.68 -9.91 33.25
N TRP A 85 -23.10 -10.51 34.29
CA TRP A 85 -23.48 -11.82 34.77
C TRP A 85 -24.40 -11.66 35.98
N ASN A 86 -25.65 -12.10 35.85
CA ASN A 86 -26.64 -12.10 36.92
C ASN A 86 -26.76 -13.50 37.53
N TYR A 87 -26.53 -13.61 38.84
CA TYR A 87 -26.51 -14.88 39.57
C TYR A 87 -27.83 -15.11 40.30
N ASP A 88 -28.60 -16.13 39.89
CA ASP A 88 -29.77 -16.60 40.63
C ASP A 88 -29.36 -17.78 41.52
N LEU A 89 -28.97 -17.46 42.76
CA LEU A 89 -28.53 -18.45 43.75
C LEU A 89 -29.64 -19.43 44.17
N LYS A 90 -30.92 -19.10 43.95
CA LYS A 90 -32.04 -20.00 44.28
C LYS A 90 -32.19 -21.09 43.23
N LYS A 91 -31.90 -20.76 41.97
CA LYS A 91 -31.96 -21.70 40.85
C LYS A 91 -30.62 -22.34 40.51
N ASP A 92 -29.55 -21.89 41.16
CA ASP A 92 -28.17 -22.28 40.92
C ASP A 92 -27.67 -22.01 39.49
N THR A 93 -28.18 -20.92 38.89
CA THR A 93 -27.89 -20.53 37.51
C THR A 93 -27.36 -19.11 37.43
N LYS A 94 -26.39 -18.87 36.54
CA LYS A 94 -25.92 -17.54 36.16
C LYS A 94 -26.31 -17.22 34.71
N THR A 95 -26.69 -15.98 34.47
CA THR A 95 -27.18 -15.52 33.17
C THR A 95 -26.32 -14.37 32.66
N LEU A 96 -25.77 -14.50 31.46
CA LEU A 96 -25.06 -13.44 30.77
C LEU A 96 -26.06 -12.60 29.99
N LYS A 97 -26.18 -11.34 30.37
CA LYS A 97 -27.10 -10.39 29.78
C LYS A 97 -26.33 -9.25 29.12
N ARG A 98 -26.73 -8.88 27.91
CA ARG A 98 -26.22 -7.67 27.24
C ARG A 98 -26.80 -6.42 27.87
N LEU A 99 -25.96 -5.42 28.11
CA LEU A 99 -26.41 -4.15 28.70
C LEU A 99 -27.06 -3.19 27.69
N ASP A 100 -26.84 -3.40 26.38
CA ASP A 100 -27.38 -2.51 25.34
C ASP A 100 -28.80 -2.88 24.89
N THR A 101 -29.14 -4.16 24.92
CA THR A 101 -30.44 -4.69 24.45
C THR A 101 -31.23 -5.44 25.52
N ASP A 102 -30.65 -5.60 26.72
CA ASP A 102 -31.16 -6.48 27.78
C ASP A 102 -31.34 -7.96 27.37
N GLU A 103 -30.76 -8.35 26.24
CA GLU A 103 -30.86 -9.69 25.69
C GLU A 103 -30.02 -10.69 26.50
N ILE A 104 -30.63 -11.82 26.86
CA ILE A 104 -29.93 -12.94 27.49
C ILE A 104 -29.16 -13.72 26.42
N VAL A 105 -27.83 -13.67 26.50
CA VAL A 105 -26.93 -14.33 25.55
C VAL A 105 -26.63 -15.76 25.99
N ARG A 106 -26.58 -16.01 27.31
CA ARG A 106 -26.22 -17.32 27.84
C ARG A 106 -26.78 -17.56 29.22
N VAL A 107 -27.12 -18.82 29.50
CA VAL A 107 -27.45 -19.32 30.84
C VAL A 107 -26.55 -20.51 31.12
N GLU A 108 -25.88 -20.50 32.28
CA GLU A 108 -24.98 -21.55 32.73
C GLU A 108 -25.27 -21.90 34.19
N ASP A 109 -24.93 -23.12 34.61
CA ASP A 109 -24.97 -23.50 36.01
C ASP A 109 -23.84 -22.80 36.79
N ILE A 110 -24.10 -22.44 38.03
CA ILE A 110 -23.10 -21.82 38.90
C ILE A 110 -22.11 -22.90 39.33
N THR A 111 -20.84 -22.72 38.96
CA THR A 111 -19.79 -23.64 39.36
C THR A 111 -19.33 -23.39 40.79
N SER A 112 -18.65 -24.36 41.40
CA SER A 112 -18.05 -24.20 42.73
C SER A 112 -17.06 -23.03 42.81
N SER A 113 -16.41 -22.71 41.69
CA SER A 113 -15.46 -21.59 41.59
C SER A 113 -16.18 -20.24 41.53
N ASP A 114 -17.34 -20.17 40.86
CA ASP A 114 -18.15 -18.94 40.82
C ASP A 114 -18.61 -18.53 42.23
N ARG A 115 -18.96 -19.53 43.06
CA ARG A 115 -19.38 -19.32 44.47
C ARG A 115 -18.27 -18.79 45.39
N GLN A 116 -17.01 -18.82 44.96
CA GLN A 116 -15.88 -18.25 45.70
C GLN A 116 -15.63 -16.77 45.36
N SER A 117 -16.40 -16.21 44.41
CA SER A 117 -16.26 -14.82 43.98
C SER A 117 -16.98 -13.86 44.93
N ASN A 118 -16.46 -12.63 45.06
CA ASN A 118 -17.09 -11.58 45.86
C ASN A 118 -18.22 -10.96 45.04
N PHE A 119 -19.48 -11.15 45.46
CA PHE A 119 -20.65 -10.58 44.80
C PHE A 119 -20.90 -9.18 45.34
N GLU A 120 -21.18 -8.21 44.46
CA GLU A 120 -21.74 -6.92 44.85
C GLU A 120 -23.26 -7.08 44.91
N GLU A 121 -23.87 -6.80 46.07
CA GLU A 121 -25.32 -6.76 46.21
C GLU A 121 -25.85 -5.54 45.46
N VAL A 122 -26.68 -5.78 44.45
CA VAL A 122 -27.42 -4.71 43.77
C VAL A 122 -28.82 -4.71 44.37
N ASP A 123 -29.11 -3.73 45.22
CA ASP A 123 -30.44 -3.53 45.78
C ASP A 123 -31.44 -3.24 44.65
N GLU A 124 -32.58 -3.93 44.65
CA GLU A 124 -33.71 -3.78 43.70
C GLU A 124 -34.33 -2.38 43.68
#